data_AF-A0A6P4G3H0-F1
#
_entry.id   AF-A0A6P4G3H0-F1
#
_cell.length_a   1.000
_cell.length_b   1.000
_cell.length_c   1.000
_cell.angle_alpha   90.00
_cell.angle_beta   90.00
_cell.angle_gamma   90.00
#
_symmetry.space_group_name_H-M   'P 1'
#
loop_
_entity.id
_entity.type
_entity.pdbx_description
1 polymer ?
#
loop_
_entity_poly.entity_id
_entity_poly.type
_entity_poly.pdbx_seq_one_letter_code
_entity_poly.pdbx_strand_id
1 'polypeptide(L)'
;MNWLGKMIGLPDAFLHLSSQSQGGGVLQTTASEATLVCLLAGRTRAIQRFHERHPGYQDAEINARLVAYCSDQAHSSVEKAALIGLVRMRYIEADEDLAMRGKLLREAIEDDIKQGLVPLL
;
A
#
# COMPACT_ATOMS: atom_id res chain seq x y z
N MET A 1 14.09 10.72 -13.87
CA MET A 1 14.18 9.73 -12.77
C MET A 1 15.04 8.51 -13.06
N ASN A 2 15.30 8.12 -14.32
CA ASN A 2 16.08 6.90 -14.60
C ASN A 2 17.50 6.92 -14.04
N TRP A 3 18.21 8.06 -14.13
CA TRP A 3 19.55 8.19 -13.58
C TRP A 3 19.56 7.99 -12.06
N LEU A 4 18.65 8.64 -11.34
CA LEU A 4 18.52 8.44 -9.89
C LEU A 4 18.20 6.99 -9.55
N GLY A 5 17.25 6.37 -10.25
CA GLY A 5 16.91 4.95 -10.04
C GLY A 5 18.12 4.03 -10.20
N LYS A 6 18.94 4.24 -11.24
CA LYS A 6 20.19 3.49 -11.44
C LYS A 6 21.22 3.76 -10.34
N MET A 7 21.35 5.02 -9.91
CA MET A 7 22.33 5.42 -8.89
C MET A 7 22.07 4.76 -7.53
N ILE A 8 20.82 4.55 -7.15
CA ILE A 8 20.45 3.85 -5.90
C ILE A 8 20.20 2.35 -6.09
N GLY A 9 20.51 1.80 -7.28
CA GLY A 9 20.39 0.37 -7.56
C GLY A 9 18.95 -0.18 -7.63
N LEU A 10 17.97 0.64 -8.05
CA LEU A 10 16.61 0.13 -8.26
C LEU A 10 16.57 -0.86 -9.44
N PRO A 11 15.70 -1.89 -9.38
CA PRO A 11 15.42 -2.78 -10.51
C PRO A 11 14.97 -2.03 -11.77
N ASP A 12 15.29 -2.59 -12.95
CA ASP A 12 14.96 -2.00 -14.25
C ASP A 12 13.45 -1.76 -14.46
N ALA A 13 12.59 -2.51 -13.76
CA ALA A 13 11.14 -2.33 -13.77
C ALA A 13 10.68 -0.95 -13.25
N PHE A 14 11.54 -0.19 -12.57
CA PHE A 14 11.25 1.18 -12.12
C PHE A 14 11.77 2.27 -13.09
N LEU A 15 12.42 1.90 -14.20
CA LEU A 15 13.01 2.82 -15.17
C LEU A 15 12.08 3.02 -16.38
N HIS A 16 11.92 4.24 -16.87
CA HIS A 16 11.05 4.52 -18.03
C HIS A 16 11.61 4.02 -19.36
N LEU A 17 12.94 3.95 -19.49
CA LEU A 17 13.60 3.73 -20.79
C LEU A 17 13.94 2.26 -21.05
N SER A 18 13.60 1.35 -20.14
CA SER A 18 13.73 -0.08 -20.42
C SER A 18 12.54 -0.51 -21.29
N SER A 19 12.82 -1.12 -22.45
CA SER A 19 11.80 -1.55 -23.42
C SER A 19 10.79 -2.56 -22.88
N GLN A 20 11.08 -3.17 -21.72
CA GLN A 20 10.20 -4.12 -21.02
C GLN A 20 9.54 -3.53 -19.76
N SER A 21 9.87 -2.27 -19.41
CA SER A 21 9.36 -1.67 -18.19
C SER A 21 7.92 -1.17 -18.36
N GLN A 22 7.06 -1.54 -17.41
CA GLN A 22 5.71 -1.01 -17.23
C GLN A 22 5.68 0.08 -16.15
N GLY A 23 6.85 0.47 -15.61
CA GLY A 23 6.99 1.40 -14.51
C GLY A 23 7.75 2.68 -14.88
N GLY A 24 8.03 3.48 -13.87
CA GLY A 24 8.71 4.77 -14.01
C GLY A 24 8.75 5.51 -12.68
N GLY A 25 9.55 6.57 -12.63
CA GLY A 25 9.65 7.46 -11.48
C GLY A 25 9.10 8.85 -11.79
N VAL A 26 8.27 9.38 -10.91
CA VAL A 26 7.74 10.75 -11.02
C VAL A 26 8.20 11.57 -9.82
N LEU A 27 8.46 12.86 -10.03
CA LEU A 27 8.74 13.79 -8.94
C LEU A 27 7.43 14.18 -8.25
N GLN A 28 7.39 14.02 -6.94
CA GLN A 28 6.28 14.44 -6.08
C GLN A 28 6.76 15.61 -5.21
N THR A 29 5.82 16.44 -4.74
CA THR A 29 6.14 17.58 -3.87
C THR A 29 6.65 17.10 -2.50
N THR A 30 6.04 16.06 -1.94
CA THR A 30 6.39 15.49 -0.64
C THR A 30 6.30 13.96 -0.61
N ALA A 31 7.00 13.34 0.34
CA ALA A 31 6.85 11.90 0.62
C ALA A 31 5.43 11.56 1.14
N SER A 32 4.79 12.49 1.84
CA SER A 32 3.41 12.35 2.31
C SER A 32 2.42 12.24 1.14
N GLU A 33 2.56 13.07 0.12
CA GLU A 33 1.75 12.98 -1.11
C GLU A 33 2.04 11.69 -1.87
N ALA A 34 3.31 11.30 -2.00
CA ALA A 34 3.67 10.02 -2.63
C ALA A 34 3.00 8.83 -1.91
N THR A 35 3.00 8.83 -0.57
CA THR A 35 2.32 7.80 0.25
C THR A 35 0.81 7.79 -0.01
N LEU A 36 0.17 8.96 -0.06
CA LEU A 36 -1.25 9.08 -0.37
C LEU A 36 -1.56 8.57 -1.79
N VAL A 37 -0.76 8.92 -2.79
CA VAL A 37 -0.93 8.43 -4.17
C VAL A 37 -0.83 6.91 -4.23
N CYS A 38 0.15 6.30 -3.55
CA CYS A 38 0.28 4.85 -3.46
C CYS A 38 -0.95 4.20 -2.81
N LEU A 39 -1.44 4.75 -1.71
CA LEU A 39 -2.63 4.23 -1.01
C LEU A 39 -3.88 4.32 -1.90
N LEU A 40 -4.11 5.44 -2.58
CA LEU A 40 -5.26 5.61 -3.48
C LEU A 40 -5.18 4.64 -4.67
N ALA A 41 -4.00 4.44 -5.25
CA ALA A 41 -3.80 3.47 -6.33
C ALA A 41 -4.06 2.03 -5.85
N GLY A 42 -3.52 1.66 -4.68
CA GLY A 42 -3.76 0.36 -4.05
C GLY A 42 -5.25 0.13 -3.77
N ARG A 43 -5.94 1.13 -3.22
CA ARG A 43 -7.37 1.09 -2.93
C ARG A 43 -8.20 0.85 -4.18
N THR A 44 -7.98 1.65 -5.23
CA THR A 44 -8.69 1.49 -6.51
C THR A 44 -8.48 0.10 -7.10
N ARG A 45 -7.25 -0.41 -7.07
CA ARG A 45 -6.94 -1.76 -7.55
C ARG A 45 -7.60 -2.85 -6.71
N ALA A 46 -7.64 -2.70 -5.39
CA ALA A 46 -8.28 -3.65 -4.49
C ALA A 46 -9.80 -3.70 -4.73
N ILE A 47 -10.44 -2.55 -4.91
CA ILE A 47 -11.87 -2.46 -5.25
C ILE A 47 -12.16 -3.17 -6.58
N GLN A 48 -11.38 -2.89 -7.63
CA GLN A 48 -11.53 -3.56 -8.93
C GLN A 48 -11.42 -5.09 -8.81
N ARG A 49 -10.40 -5.58 -8.11
CA ARG A 49 -10.21 -7.03 -7.87
C ARG A 49 -11.33 -7.65 -7.04
N PHE A 50 -11.90 -6.89 -6.11
CA PHE A 50 -13.03 -7.37 -5.33
C PHE A 50 -14.26 -7.57 -6.21
N HIS A 51 -14.55 -6.61 -7.09
CA HIS A 51 -15.64 -6.69 -8.07
C HIS A 51 -15.51 -7.89 -9.01
N GLU A 52 -14.30 -8.22 -9.47
CA GLU A 52 -14.05 -9.39 -10.33
C GLU A 52 -14.56 -10.70 -9.70
N ARG A 53 -14.61 -10.78 -8.36
CA ARG A 53 -15.04 -11.97 -7.62
C ARG A 53 -16.44 -11.85 -7.01
N HIS A 54 -16.87 -10.62 -6.72
CA HIS A 54 -18.11 -10.32 -6.01
C HIS A 54 -18.83 -9.15 -6.68
N PRO A 55 -19.43 -9.37 -7.87
CA PRO A 55 -20.16 -8.31 -8.55
C PRO A 55 -21.38 -7.86 -7.72
N GLY A 56 -21.71 -6.56 -7.79
CA GLY A 56 -22.93 -6.00 -7.20
C GLY A 56 -22.76 -5.28 -5.86
N TYR A 57 -21.57 -5.32 -5.25
CA TYR A 57 -21.25 -4.47 -4.10
C TYR A 57 -20.99 -3.03 -4.53
N GLN A 58 -21.29 -2.05 -3.69
CA GLN A 58 -20.89 -0.66 -3.93
C GLN A 58 -19.43 -0.42 -3.51
N ASP A 59 -18.73 0.46 -4.21
CA ASP A 59 -17.33 0.81 -3.90
C ASP A 59 -17.13 1.23 -2.44
N ALA A 60 -18.10 1.94 -1.86
CA ALA A 60 -18.07 2.36 -0.46
C ALA A 60 -18.13 1.18 0.52
N GLU A 61 -18.94 0.15 0.21
CA GLU A 61 -19.05 -1.06 1.03
C GLU A 61 -17.77 -1.87 0.98
N ILE A 62 -17.15 -1.94 -0.20
CA ILE A 62 -15.85 -2.60 -0.38
C ILE A 62 -14.78 -1.82 0.39
N ASN A 63 -14.73 -0.50 0.23
CA ASN A 63 -13.77 0.36 0.90
C ASN A 63 -13.82 0.23 2.43
N ALA A 64 -15.03 0.10 3.01
CA ALA A 64 -15.20 -0.11 4.45
C ALA A 64 -14.59 -1.43 4.98
N ARG A 65 -14.33 -2.40 4.08
CA ARG A 65 -13.67 -3.68 4.40
C ARG A 65 -12.17 -3.66 4.14
N LEU A 66 -11.66 -2.64 3.45
CA LEU A 66 -10.25 -2.56 3.11
C LEU A 66 -9.39 -2.27 4.36
N VAL A 67 -8.27 -2.97 4.47
CA VAL A 67 -7.27 -2.75 5.51
C VAL A 67 -5.87 -2.60 4.91
N ALA A 68 -5.14 -1.60 5.39
CA ALA A 68 -3.74 -1.35 5.08
C ALA A 68 -2.88 -1.52 6.33
N TYR A 69 -1.59 -1.84 6.15
CA TYR A 69 -0.67 -2.16 7.23
C TYR A 69 0.55 -1.24 7.20
N CYS A 70 1.04 -0.87 8.38
CA CYS A 70 2.31 -0.18 8.53
C CYS A 70 2.95 -0.54 9.87
N SER A 71 4.23 -0.20 10.05
CA SER A 71 4.87 -0.35 11.35
C SER A 71 4.30 0.67 12.32
N ASP A 72 4.23 0.32 13.60
CA ASP A 72 4.05 1.28 14.70
C ASP A 72 5.13 2.39 14.75
N GLN A 73 6.27 2.21 14.07
CA GLN A 73 7.32 3.23 13.87
C GLN A 73 7.14 4.05 12.58
N ALA A 74 6.09 3.79 11.79
CA ALA A 74 5.88 4.48 10.53
C ALA A 74 5.62 5.99 10.75
N HIS A 75 6.07 6.82 9.82
CA HIS A 75 5.82 8.26 9.87
C HIS A 75 4.31 8.57 9.82
N SER A 76 3.87 9.61 10.53
CA SER A 76 2.46 10.02 10.66
C SER A 76 1.76 10.30 9.32
N SER A 77 2.52 10.51 8.23
CA SER A 77 1.97 10.63 6.88
C SER A 77 1.22 9.38 6.41
N VAL A 78 1.57 8.19 6.91
CA VAL A 78 0.89 6.94 6.54
C VAL A 78 -0.51 6.90 7.14
N GLU A 79 -0.64 7.26 8.42
CA GLU A 79 -1.93 7.42 9.08
C GLU A 79 -2.78 8.49 8.38
N LYS A 80 -2.19 9.66 8.08
CA LYS A 80 -2.87 10.73 7.36
C LYS A 80 -3.37 10.28 5.99
N ALA A 81 -2.59 9.48 5.26
CA ALA A 81 -2.99 8.95 3.97
C ALA A 81 -4.22 8.01 4.10
N ALA A 82 -4.24 7.16 5.12
CA ALA A 82 -5.35 6.25 5.36
C ALA A 82 -6.62 6.98 5.81
N LEU A 83 -6.49 8.00 6.66
CA LEU A 83 -7.59 8.88 7.07
C LEU A 83 -8.22 9.56 5.85
N ILE A 84 -7.42 10.16 4.96
CA ILE A 84 -7.91 10.78 3.72
C ILE A 84 -8.51 9.72 2.78
N GLY A 85 -7.90 8.53 2.73
CA GLY A 85 -8.34 7.41 1.91
C GLY A 85 -9.58 6.69 2.42
N LEU A 86 -10.05 6.99 3.64
CA LEU A 86 -11.08 6.24 4.36
C LEU A 86 -10.78 4.74 4.43
N VAL A 87 -9.50 4.40 4.62
CA VAL A 87 -9.01 3.02 4.71
C VAL A 87 -8.67 2.72 6.16
N ARG A 88 -9.03 1.52 6.64
CA ARG A 88 -8.62 1.06 7.97
C ARG A 88 -7.11 0.85 7.98
N MET A 89 -6.43 1.44 8.96
CA MET A 89 -4.99 1.21 9.18
C MET A 89 -4.78 0.25 10.35
N ARG A 90 -3.92 -0.76 10.16
CA ARG A 90 -3.47 -1.66 11.22
C ARG A 90 -1.97 -1.51 11.41
N TYR A 91 -1.57 -1.14 12.63
CA TYR A 91 -0.17 -1.04 13.00
C TYR A 91 0.37 -2.41 13.39
N ILE A 92 1.53 -2.76 12.86
CA ILE A 92 2.29 -3.96 13.21
C ILE A 92 3.42 -3.54 14.14
N GLU A 93 3.48 -4.17 15.30
CA GLU A 93 4.50 -3.95 16.31
C GLU A 93 5.89 -4.28 15.73
N ALA A 94 6.82 -3.35 15.90
CA ALA A 94 8.20 -3.55 15.53
C ALA A 94 8.91 -4.47 16.55
N ASP A 95 9.98 -5.13 16.11
CA ASP A 95 10.83 -5.88 17.04
C ASP A 95 11.80 -4.95 17.79
N GLU A 96 12.72 -5.55 18.57
CA GLU A 96 13.69 -4.82 19.40
C GLU A 96 14.61 -3.89 18.59
N ASP A 97 14.79 -4.16 17.29
CA ASP A 97 15.55 -3.34 16.35
C ASP A 97 14.68 -2.25 15.67
N LEU A 98 13.46 -2.02 16.19
CA LEU A 98 12.49 -1.08 15.64
C LEU A 98 12.09 -1.40 14.19
N ALA A 99 12.07 -2.68 13.82
CA ALA A 99 11.78 -3.09 12.46
C ALA A 99 10.59 -4.06 12.38
N MET A 100 9.68 -3.79 11.44
CA MET A 100 8.57 -4.69 11.14
C MET A 100 9.11 -6.02 10.58
N ARG A 101 8.53 -7.13 11.05
CA ARG A 101 8.87 -8.48 10.59
C ARG A 101 7.70 -9.15 9.86
N GLY A 102 8.06 -9.96 8.85
CA GLY A 102 7.07 -10.64 8.00
C GLY A 102 6.16 -11.62 8.76
N LYS A 103 6.59 -12.15 9.90
CA LYS A 103 5.79 -13.06 10.74
C LYS A 103 4.54 -12.35 11.27
N LEU A 104 4.72 -11.24 12.01
CA LEU A 104 3.60 -10.49 12.60
C LEU A 104 2.70 -9.87 11.53
N LEU A 105 3.28 -9.41 10.42
CA LEU A 105 2.50 -8.93 9.28
C LEU A 105 1.62 -10.04 8.69
N ARG A 106 2.14 -11.26 8.53
CA ARG A 106 1.38 -12.40 8.01
C ARG A 106 0.25 -12.79 8.95
N GLU A 107 0.52 -12.88 10.25
CA GLU A 107 -0.49 -13.19 11.27
C GLU A 107 -1.63 -12.15 11.24
N ALA A 108 -1.30 -10.86 11.16
CA ALA A 108 -2.28 -9.80 11.03
C ALA A 108 -3.15 -9.93 9.77
N ILE A 109 -2.52 -10.19 8.61
CA ILE A 109 -3.22 -10.40 7.33
C ILE A 109 -4.18 -11.60 7.42
N GLU A 110 -3.73 -12.72 7.97
CA GLU A 110 -4.55 -13.93 8.10
C GLU A 110 -5.76 -13.69 9.02
N ASP A 111 -5.57 -12.97 10.12
CA ASP A 111 -6.65 -12.66 11.05
C ASP A 111 -7.66 -11.67 10.49
N ASP A 112 -7.22 -10.69 9.70
CA ASP A 112 -8.11 -9.74 9.03
C ASP A 112 -8.92 -10.44 7.92
N ILE A 113 -8.31 -11.36 7.17
CA ILE A 113 -9.02 -12.19 6.20
C ILE A 113 -10.10 -13.05 6.89
N LYS A 114 -9.79 -13.67 8.04
CA LYS A 114 -10.77 -14.45 8.81
C LYS A 114 -11.96 -13.60 9.28
N GLN A 115 -11.74 -12.31 9.54
CA GLN A 115 -12.78 -11.34 9.91
C GLN A 115 -13.57 -10.79 8.70
N GLY A 116 -13.28 -11.25 7.48
CA GLY A 116 -13.93 -10.79 6.26
C GLY A 116 -13.43 -9.42 5.76
N LEU A 117 -12.27 -8.96 6.26
CA LEU A 117 -11.60 -7.78 5.74
C LEU A 117 -10.76 -8.13 4.51
N VAL A 118 -10.40 -7.09 3.77
CA VAL A 118 -9.70 -7.21 2.48
C VAL A 118 -8.36 -6.47 2.58
N PRO A 119 -7.24 -7.19 2.78
CA PRO A 119 -5.90 -6.63 2.75
C PRO A 119 -5.60 -5.94 1.41
N LEU A 120 -5.07 -4.70 1.45
CA LEU A 120 -4.83 -3.90 0.23
C LEU A 120 -3.38 -3.43 0.06
N LEU A 121 -2.69 -3.06 1.14
CA LEU A 121 -1.38 -2.39 1.15
C LEU A 121 -0.62 -2.75 2.42
#